data_AF-A0A8X6VS40-F1
#
_entry.id   AF-A0A8X6VS40-F1
#
_cell.length_a   1.000
_cell.length_b   1.000
_cell.length_c   1.000
_cell.angle_alpha   90.00
_cell.angle_beta   90.00
_cell.angle_gamma   90.00
#
_symmetry.space_group_name_H-M   'P 1'
#
loop_
_entity.id
_entity.type
_entity.pdbx_description
1 polymer ?
#
loop_
_entity_poly.entity_id
_entity_poly.type
_entity_poly.pdbx_seq_one_letter_code
_entity_poly.pdbx_strand_id
1 'polypeptide(L)'
;MAYLGKGRREDLFVLCTELNLEFDKSMTIATLKDLIIEQKDKLRIEQREENLRIEKQKEKLRIEEREERLRFEQLSDTKFLVKEVSKYIPRFDLKEDISLYLKLFERQARRLNINQENWVSHLLGLLPKEVSHIIAREPDDKANSYEHVKDLLLKRLKLTPEKFRQLFVTHQKAPERTWIDFYHELTTYFNGWIDGLKIDTFDKLSDPIITDQLKQKPPFEFKEYYLDEWTHMNIPVQLAEKSRRIRRI
;
A
#
# COMPACT_ATOMS: atom_id res chain seq x y z
N MET A 1 15.62 -9.55 60.95
CA MET A 1 14.66 -9.70 62.07
C MET A 1 15.34 -9.78 63.46
N ALA A 2 16.67 -9.82 63.60
CA ALA A 2 17.32 -10.08 64.90
C ALA A 2 17.60 -8.84 65.79
N TYR A 3 17.45 -7.61 65.30
CA TYR A 3 17.95 -6.41 66.00
C TYR A 3 16.94 -5.72 66.95
N LEU A 4 15.64 -6.03 66.85
CA LEU A 4 14.60 -5.42 67.69
C LEU A 4 14.24 -6.24 68.94
N GLY A 5 14.84 -7.42 69.12
CA GLY A 5 14.55 -8.32 70.24
C GLY A 5 15.16 -7.90 71.58
N LYS A 6 16.21 -7.07 71.57
CA LYS A 6 16.98 -6.65 72.77
C LYS A 6 17.24 -5.13 72.89
N GLY A 7 16.73 -4.33 71.96
CA GLY A 7 16.96 -2.87 71.95
C GLY A 7 16.29 -2.18 73.13
N ARG A 8 17.02 -1.29 73.81
CA ARG A 8 16.49 -0.43 74.87
C ARG A 8 15.50 0.57 74.26
N ARG A 9 14.61 1.13 75.09
CA ARG A 9 13.62 2.15 74.65
C ARG A 9 14.28 3.33 73.91
N GLU A 10 15.48 3.70 74.33
CA GLU A 10 16.33 4.72 73.73
C GLU A 10 16.74 4.36 72.29
N ASP A 11 17.12 3.10 72.01
CA ASP A 11 17.51 2.64 70.68
C ASP A 11 16.34 2.70 69.68
N LEU A 12 15.11 2.47 70.17
CA LEU A 12 13.89 2.59 69.36
C LEU A 12 13.53 4.04 69.04
N PHE A 13 13.81 4.97 69.96
CA PHE A 13 13.62 6.39 69.70
C PHE A 13 14.58 6.90 68.63
N VAL A 14 15.85 6.48 68.67
CA VAL A 14 16.85 6.80 67.63
C VAL A 14 16.37 6.31 66.26
N LEU A 15 15.90 5.06 66.19
CA LEU A 15 15.36 4.49 64.95
C LEU A 15 14.10 5.21 64.44
N CYS A 16 13.20 5.63 65.33
CA CYS A 16 12.05 6.43 64.92
C CYS A 16 12.47 7.81 64.40
N THR A 17 13.45 8.47 65.01
CA THR A 17 13.98 9.74 64.49
C THR A 17 14.69 9.57 63.15
N GLU A 18 15.45 8.49 62.94
CA GLU A 18 16.11 8.19 61.65
C GLU A 18 15.09 7.90 60.54
N LEU A 19 13.95 7.32 60.88
CA LEU A 19 12.83 7.05 59.96
C LEU A 19 11.85 8.23 59.85
N ASN A 20 12.14 9.39 60.46
CA ASN A 20 11.27 10.57 60.49
C ASN A 20 9.84 10.28 60.97
N LEU A 21 9.71 9.36 61.92
CA LEU A 21 8.44 8.99 62.53
C LEU A 21 8.08 9.97 63.65
N GLU A 22 6.83 10.45 63.67
CA GLU A 22 6.29 11.14 64.84
C GLU A 22 5.93 10.11 65.91
N PHE A 23 6.55 10.22 67.10
CA PHE A 23 6.27 9.34 68.23
C PHE A 23 6.24 10.12 69.54
N ASP A 24 5.41 9.67 70.48
CA ASP A 24 5.37 10.21 71.83
C ASP A 24 6.31 9.42 72.76
N LYS A 25 7.06 10.14 73.60
CA LYS A 25 7.94 9.56 74.62
C LYS A 25 7.16 8.72 75.64
N SER A 26 5.83 8.86 75.74
CA SER A 26 4.96 8.01 76.57
C SER A 26 4.64 6.63 75.97
N MET A 27 4.78 6.45 74.65
CA MET A 27 4.41 5.22 73.93
C MET A 27 5.14 3.97 74.43
N THR A 28 4.48 2.82 74.39
CA THR A 28 5.09 1.56 74.82
C THR A 28 6.07 1.02 73.78
N ILE A 29 7.01 0.18 74.24
CA ILE A 29 8.02 -0.45 73.38
C ILE A 29 7.36 -1.27 72.25
N ALA A 30 6.20 -1.88 72.51
CA ALA A 30 5.44 -2.62 71.50
C ALA A 30 4.93 -1.70 70.40
N THR A 31 4.24 -0.60 70.75
CA THR A 31 3.72 0.36 69.77
C THR A 31 4.81 1.03 68.94
N LEU A 32 5.98 1.32 69.54
CA LEU A 32 7.12 1.87 68.80
C LEU A 32 7.71 0.87 67.81
N LYS A 33 7.77 -0.43 68.17
CA LYS A 33 8.25 -1.48 67.27
C LYS A 33 7.30 -1.69 66.11
N ASP A 34 5.99 -1.70 66.36
CA ASP A 34 4.98 -1.87 65.32
C ASP A 34 5.03 -0.72 64.30
N LEU A 35 5.18 0.53 64.78
CA LEU A 35 5.32 1.72 63.93
C LEU A 35 6.56 1.66 63.02
N ILE A 36 7.70 1.22 63.57
CA ILE A 36 8.96 1.04 62.82
C ILE A 36 8.81 -0.06 61.77
N ILE A 37 8.17 -1.17 62.12
CA ILE A 37 7.95 -2.29 61.20
C ILE A 37 7.03 -1.87 60.06
N GLU A 38 5.92 -1.21 60.37
CA GLU A 38 4.95 -0.75 59.38
C GLU A 38 5.58 0.23 58.39
N GLN A 39 6.41 1.17 58.86
CA GLN A 39 7.10 2.07 57.92
C GLN A 39 8.12 1.38 57.05
N LYS A 40 8.88 0.43 57.62
CA LYS A 40 9.88 -0.31 56.87
C LYS A 40 9.24 -1.21 55.82
N ASP A 41 8.05 -1.73 56.09
CA ASP A 41 7.27 -2.50 55.13
C ASP A 41 6.63 -1.61 54.06
N LYS A 42 6.14 -0.40 54.39
CA LYS A 42 5.69 0.60 53.40
C LYS A 42 6.80 0.98 52.42
N LEU A 43 7.97 1.35 52.93
CA LEU A 43 9.15 1.67 52.10
C LEU A 43 9.55 0.49 51.20
N ARG A 44 9.48 -0.75 51.71
CA ARG A 44 9.75 -1.95 50.90
C ARG A 44 8.73 -2.17 49.78
N ILE A 45 7.45 -1.90 50.04
CA ILE A 45 6.39 -2.02 49.04
C ILE A 45 6.55 -0.94 47.97
N GLU A 46 6.76 0.32 48.36
CA GLU A 46 7.01 1.43 47.43
C GLU A 46 8.23 1.17 46.55
N GLN A 47 9.34 0.71 47.14
CA GLN A 47 10.55 0.37 46.38
C GLN A 47 10.29 -0.76 45.37
N ARG A 48 9.48 -1.76 45.73
CA ARG A 48 9.08 -2.85 44.82
C ARG A 48 8.21 -2.34 43.69
N GLU A 49 7.24 -1.48 43.98
CA GLU A 49 6.35 -0.90 42.97
C GLU A 49 7.11 0.00 41.99
N GLU A 50 8.02 0.84 42.50
CA GLU A 50 8.88 1.69 41.67
C GLU A 50 9.80 0.86 40.77
N ASN A 51 10.43 -0.18 41.33
CA ASN A 51 11.23 -1.12 40.55
C ASN A 51 10.41 -1.80 39.45
N LEU A 52 9.17 -2.21 39.76
CA LEU A 52 8.27 -2.84 38.78
C LEU A 52 7.86 -1.86 37.67
N ARG A 53 7.66 -0.57 38.00
CA ARG A 53 7.37 0.49 37.02
C ARG A 53 8.55 0.73 36.10
N ILE A 54 9.76 0.84 36.66
CA ILE A 54 11.00 1.00 35.90
C ILE A 54 11.23 -0.20 34.98
N GLU A 55 11.02 -1.41 35.48
CA GLU A 55 11.17 -2.63 34.69
C GLU A 55 10.17 -2.69 33.53
N LYS A 56 8.89 -2.39 33.78
CA LYS A 56 7.88 -2.28 32.71
C LYS A 56 8.23 -1.21 31.68
N GLN A 57 8.76 -0.07 32.11
CA GLN A 57 9.13 1.02 31.20
C GLN A 57 10.37 0.67 30.36
N LYS A 58 11.36 0.00 30.96
CA LYS A 58 12.51 -0.56 30.23
C LYS A 58 12.09 -1.61 29.22
N GLU A 59 11.15 -2.47 29.58
CA GLU A 59 10.66 -3.50 28.66
C GLU A 59 9.89 -2.88 27.48
N LYS A 60 9.06 -1.85 27.73
CA LYS A 60 8.42 -1.08 26.66
C LYS A 60 9.43 -0.45 25.71
N LEU A 61 10.46 0.21 26.24
CA LEU A 61 11.52 0.82 25.42
C LEU A 61 12.29 -0.23 24.61
N ARG A 62 12.56 -1.40 25.18
CA ARG A 62 13.20 -2.51 24.45
C ARG A 62 12.34 -3.04 23.30
N ILE A 63 11.03 -3.14 23.51
CA ILE A 63 10.09 -3.53 22.46
C ILE A 63 10.07 -2.47 21.36
N GLU A 64 9.96 -1.20 21.72
CA GLU A 64 9.94 -0.07 20.77
C GLU A 64 11.25 0.02 19.96
N GLU A 65 12.42 -0.07 20.60
CA GLU A 65 13.73 -0.11 19.90
C GLU A 65 13.83 -1.32 18.95
N ARG A 66 13.30 -2.47 19.34
CA ARG A 66 13.30 -3.67 18.50
C ARG A 66 12.38 -3.49 17.29
N GLU A 67 11.20 -2.91 17.49
CA GLU A 67 10.26 -2.60 16.41
C GLU A 67 10.85 -1.55 15.44
N GLU A 68 11.50 -0.50 15.94
CA GLU A 68 12.17 0.49 15.09
C GLU A 68 13.31 -0.11 14.27
N ARG A 69 14.13 -0.98 14.88
CA ARG A 69 15.19 -1.71 14.15
C ARG A 69 14.63 -2.58 13.05
N LEU A 70 13.58 -3.36 13.35
CA LEU A 70 12.91 -4.20 12.36
C LEU A 70 12.33 -3.37 11.20
N ARG A 71 11.69 -2.22 11.50
CA ARG A 71 11.18 -1.31 10.47
C ARG A 71 12.31 -0.75 9.59
N PHE A 72 13.43 -0.35 10.18
CA PHE A 72 14.56 0.21 9.43
C PHE A 72 15.20 -0.83 8.51
N GLU A 73 15.38 -2.06 9.00
CA GLU A 73 15.96 -3.18 8.24
C GLU A 73 15.06 -3.58 7.05
N GLN A 74 13.74 -3.63 7.26
CA GLN A 74 12.77 -3.82 6.18
C GLN A 74 12.81 -2.68 5.14
N LEU A 75 12.92 -1.42 5.58
CA LEU A 75 13.01 -0.25 4.69
C LEU A 75 14.32 -0.22 3.89
N SER A 76 15.44 -0.69 4.44
CA SER A 76 16.71 -0.78 3.73
C SER A 76 16.69 -1.90 2.68
N ASP A 77 16.18 -3.07 3.04
CA ASP A 77 16.11 -4.22 2.13
C ASP A 77 15.17 -3.93 0.96
N THR A 78 14.01 -3.34 1.24
CA THR A 78 13.07 -2.93 0.17
C THR A 78 13.67 -1.89 -0.77
N LYS A 79 14.36 -0.86 -0.26
CA LYS A 79 15.02 0.14 -1.11
C LYS A 79 16.15 -0.46 -1.96
N PHE A 80 16.93 -1.37 -1.38
CA PHE A 80 18.02 -2.05 -2.09
C PHE A 80 17.49 -2.92 -3.22
N LEU A 81 16.50 -3.78 -2.91
CA LEU A 81 15.93 -4.71 -3.86
C LEU A 81 15.12 -3.99 -4.97
N VAL A 82 14.41 -2.88 -4.68
CA VAL A 82 13.74 -2.05 -5.70
C VAL A 82 14.76 -1.50 -6.70
N LYS A 83 15.91 -1.03 -6.23
CA LYS A 83 16.98 -0.52 -7.09
C LYS A 83 17.57 -1.63 -7.95
N GLU A 84 17.65 -2.85 -7.42
CA GLU A 84 18.16 -4.02 -8.14
C GLU A 84 17.18 -4.50 -9.21
N VAL A 85 15.89 -4.62 -8.87
CA VAL A 85 14.83 -5.00 -9.82
C VAL A 85 14.68 -3.96 -10.94
N SER A 86 14.76 -2.66 -10.62
CA SER A 86 14.67 -1.59 -11.63
C SER A 86 15.79 -1.60 -12.67
N LYS A 87 16.92 -2.28 -12.39
CA LYS A 87 17.99 -2.48 -13.38
C LYS A 87 17.62 -3.53 -14.42
N TYR A 88 16.79 -4.50 -14.05
CA TYR A 88 16.44 -5.65 -14.90
C TYR A 88 15.04 -5.54 -15.50
N ILE A 89 14.16 -4.74 -14.92
CA ILE A 89 12.78 -4.55 -15.37
C ILE A 89 12.55 -3.08 -15.71
N PRO A 90 12.18 -2.76 -16.96
CA PRO A 90 11.80 -1.40 -17.32
C PRO A 90 10.54 -0.96 -16.57
N ARG A 91 10.38 0.36 -16.39
CA ARG A 91 9.15 0.92 -15.83
C ARG A 91 7.97 0.61 -16.75
N PHE A 92 6.83 0.27 -16.16
CA PHE A 92 5.63 -0.03 -16.94
C PHE A 92 5.16 1.21 -17.70
N ASP A 93 4.88 1.05 -18.99
CA ASP A 93 4.19 2.06 -19.81
C ASP A 93 2.71 1.68 -19.93
N LEU A 94 1.81 2.65 -19.77
CA LEU A 94 0.36 2.49 -19.93
C LEU A 94 -0.06 2.05 -21.35
N LYS A 95 0.87 2.13 -22.32
CA LYS A 95 0.72 1.62 -23.70
C LYS A 95 0.98 0.12 -23.83
N GLU A 96 1.67 -0.49 -22.87
CA GLU A 96 2.01 -1.91 -22.90
C GLU A 96 0.89 -2.77 -22.28
N ASP A 97 0.82 -4.04 -22.67
CA ASP A 97 -0.11 -5.00 -22.06
C ASP A 97 0.36 -5.33 -20.63
N ILE A 98 -0.39 -4.86 -19.65
CA ILE A 98 -0.17 -5.12 -18.23
C ILE A 98 -0.08 -6.63 -17.94
N SER A 99 -0.76 -7.48 -18.70
CA SER A 99 -0.75 -8.93 -18.52
C SER A 99 0.62 -9.53 -18.88
N LEU A 100 1.23 -9.03 -19.96
CA LEU A 100 2.58 -9.44 -20.38
C LEU A 100 3.63 -8.85 -19.44
N TYR A 101 3.45 -7.60 -19.02
CA TYR A 101 4.33 -6.94 -18.06
C TYR A 101 4.36 -7.68 -16.73
N LEU A 102 3.19 -8.03 -16.17
CA LEU A 102 3.10 -8.78 -14.92
C LEU A 102 3.75 -10.16 -15.05
N LYS A 103 3.56 -10.88 -16.16
CA LYS A 103 4.27 -12.16 -16.40
C LYS A 103 5.78 -11.99 -16.44
N LEU A 104 6.28 -10.94 -17.08
CA LEU A 104 7.71 -10.65 -17.12
C LEU A 104 8.23 -10.34 -15.72
N PHE A 105 7.49 -9.53 -14.96
CA PHE A 105 7.80 -9.23 -13.57
C PHE A 105 7.85 -10.50 -12.71
N GLU A 106 6.84 -11.36 -12.76
CA GLU A 106 6.79 -12.63 -12.01
C GLU A 106 8.00 -13.51 -12.32
N ARG A 107 8.39 -13.62 -13.59
CA ARG A 107 9.54 -14.43 -14.00
C ARG A 107 10.84 -13.88 -13.42
N GLN A 108 11.01 -12.56 -13.40
CA GLN A 108 12.22 -11.93 -12.85
C GLN A 108 12.24 -11.94 -11.32
N ALA A 109 11.09 -11.70 -10.68
CA ALA A 109 10.97 -11.78 -9.23
C ALA A 109 11.30 -13.20 -8.72
N ARG A 110 10.85 -14.24 -9.43
CA ARG A 110 11.25 -15.64 -9.16
C ARG A 110 12.74 -15.87 -9.40
N ARG A 111 13.31 -15.34 -10.48
CA ARG A 111 14.74 -15.48 -10.79
C ARG A 111 15.63 -14.83 -9.73
N LEU A 112 15.20 -13.70 -9.19
CA LEU A 112 15.88 -12.97 -8.11
C LEU A 112 15.53 -13.50 -6.71
N ASN A 113 14.71 -14.55 -6.62
CA ASN A 113 14.28 -15.19 -5.38
C ASN A 113 13.67 -14.21 -4.37
N ILE A 114 12.90 -13.22 -4.85
CA ILE A 114 12.28 -12.20 -4.01
C ILE A 114 11.09 -12.81 -3.27
N ASN A 115 11.00 -12.58 -1.96
CA ASN A 115 9.84 -12.99 -1.16
C ASN A 115 8.55 -12.35 -1.69
N GLN A 116 7.49 -13.15 -1.81
CA GLN A 116 6.20 -12.73 -2.39
C GLN A 116 5.57 -11.54 -1.65
N GLU A 117 5.79 -11.42 -0.33
CA GLU A 117 5.39 -10.28 0.51
C GLU A 117 5.98 -8.95 0.00
N ASN A 118 7.18 -9.00 -0.58
CA ASN A 118 7.83 -7.82 -1.10
C ASN A 118 7.46 -7.53 -2.56
N TRP A 119 6.78 -8.43 -3.28
CA TRP A 119 6.52 -8.25 -4.72
C TRP A 119 5.70 -6.99 -5.02
N VAL A 120 4.71 -6.68 -4.18
CA VAL A 120 3.90 -5.47 -4.33
C VAL A 120 4.75 -4.22 -4.18
N SER A 121 5.59 -4.15 -3.14
CA SER A 121 6.49 -3.02 -2.90
C SER A 121 7.43 -2.76 -4.08
N HIS A 122 7.93 -3.83 -4.70
CA HIS A 122 8.75 -3.74 -5.92
C HIS A 122 7.95 -3.27 -7.12
N LEU A 123 6.76 -3.82 -7.31
CA LEU A 123 5.87 -3.47 -8.41
C LEU A 123 5.47 -1.98 -8.33
N LEU A 124 5.14 -1.46 -7.14
CA LEU A 124 4.81 -0.04 -6.92
C LEU A 124 5.95 0.91 -7.33
N GLY A 125 7.21 0.49 -7.18
CA GLY A 125 8.37 1.28 -7.63
C GLY A 125 8.58 1.31 -9.15
N LEU A 126 7.98 0.36 -9.88
CA LEU A 126 8.10 0.23 -11.33
C LEU A 126 6.87 0.78 -12.09
N LEU A 127 5.75 0.92 -11.40
CA LEU A 127 4.50 1.40 -11.95
C LEU A 127 4.46 2.94 -12.04
N PRO A 128 3.80 3.51 -13.06
CA PRO A 128 3.46 4.92 -13.12
C PRO A 128 2.59 5.34 -11.94
N LYS A 129 2.65 6.63 -11.58
CA LYS A 129 1.89 7.18 -10.45
C LYS A 129 0.40 6.91 -10.60
N GLU A 130 -0.14 7.01 -11.81
CA GLU A 130 -1.55 6.80 -12.12
C GLU A 130 -2.01 5.42 -11.67
N VAL A 131 -1.19 4.40 -11.87
CA VAL A 131 -1.48 3.02 -11.48
C VAL A 131 -1.33 2.85 -9.97
N SER A 132 -0.26 3.40 -9.39
CA SER A 132 -0.02 3.33 -7.95
C SER A 132 -1.14 3.97 -7.13
N HIS A 133 -1.80 5.03 -7.64
CA HIS A 133 -2.98 5.62 -6.99
C HIS A 133 -4.20 4.69 -6.97
N ILE A 134 -4.33 3.77 -7.93
CA ILE A 134 -5.42 2.79 -7.94
C ILE A 134 -5.20 1.78 -6.81
N ILE A 135 -3.95 1.33 -6.64
CA ILE A 135 -3.57 0.40 -5.57
C ILE A 135 -3.71 1.07 -4.19
N ALA A 136 -3.31 2.34 -4.07
CA ALA A 136 -3.40 3.10 -2.81
C ALA A 136 -4.85 3.37 -2.32
N ARG A 137 -5.87 3.13 -3.16
CA ARG A 137 -7.29 3.24 -2.78
C ARG A 137 -7.84 1.96 -2.17
N GLU A 138 -7.14 0.84 -2.29
CA GLU A 138 -7.51 -0.40 -1.63
C GLU A 138 -7.01 -0.44 -0.18
N PRO A 139 -7.67 -1.18 0.71
CA PRO A 139 -7.22 -1.33 2.10
C PRO A 139 -5.86 -2.05 2.18
N ASP A 140 -5.05 -1.71 3.19
CA ASP A 140 -3.66 -2.18 3.34
C ASP A 140 -3.51 -3.71 3.28
N ASP A 141 -4.45 -4.46 3.88
CA ASP A 141 -4.47 -5.93 3.86
C ASP A 141 -4.56 -6.51 2.43
N LYS A 142 -5.29 -5.81 1.54
CA LYS A 142 -5.46 -6.21 0.14
C LYS A 142 -4.39 -5.61 -0.75
N ALA A 143 -3.91 -4.42 -0.43
CA ALA A 143 -2.83 -3.77 -1.15
C ALA A 143 -1.52 -4.57 -1.03
N ASN A 144 -1.26 -5.21 0.12
CA ASN A 144 -0.06 -6.04 0.31
C ASN A 144 -0.17 -7.44 -0.33
N SER A 145 -1.36 -7.87 -0.78
CA SER A 145 -1.54 -9.15 -1.46
C SER A 145 -1.27 -9.03 -2.96
N TYR A 146 -0.20 -9.67 -3.43
CA TYR A 146 0.15 -9.68 -4.86
C TYR A 146 -0.98 -10.24 -5.74
N GLU A 147 -1.68 -11.28 -5.31
CA GLU A 147 -2.77 -11.88 -6.09
C GLU A 147 -3.92 -10.87 -6.29
N HIS A 148 -4.26 -10.14 -5.23
CA HIS A 148 -5.30 -9.12 -5.31
C HIS A 148 -4.88 -7.95 -6.21
N VAL A 149 -3.66 -7.45 -6.03
CA VAL A 149 -3.10 -6.37 -6.86
C VAL A 149 -3.02 -6.80 -8.32
N LYS A 150 -2.56 -8.02 -8.60
CA LYS A 150 -2.53 -8.59 -9.95
C LYS A 150 -3.92 -8.61 -10.57
N ASP A 151 -4.92 -9.12 -9.88
CA ASP A 151 -6.30 -9.17 -10.39
C ASP A 151 -6.89 -7.77 -10.59
N LEU A 152 -6.59 -6.84 -9.68
CA LEU A 152 -7.03 -5.45 -9.78
C LEU A 152 -6.41 -4.77 -11.00
N LEU A 153 -5.10 -4.93 -11.19
CA LEU A 153 -4.38 -4.40 -12.35
C LEU A 153 -4.89 -5.04 -13.63
N LEU A 154 -5.10 -6.36 -13.65
CA LEU A 154 -5.69 -7.06 -14.78
C LEU A 154 -7.13 -6.65 -15.06
N LYS A 155 -7.92 -6.21 -14.07
CA LYS A 155 -9.29 -5.73 -14.27
C LYS A 155 -9.34 -4.26 -14.74
N ARG A 156 -8.51 -3.41 -14.15
CA ARG A 156 -8.52 -1.94 -14.37
C ARG A 156 -7.65 -1.51 -15.55
N LEU A 157 -6.54 -2.21 -15.78
CA LEU A 157 -5.55 -1.88 -16.82
C LEU A 157 -5.51 -2.90 -17.95
N LYS A 158 -6.38 -3.93 -17.97
CA LYS A 158 -6.57 -4.71 -19.19
C LYS A 158 -6.81 -3.71 -20.30
N LEU A 159 -5.98 -3.78 -21.33
CA LEU A 159 -6.21 -2.97 -22.52
C LEU A 159 -7.56 -3.42 -23.08
N THR A 160 -8.58 -2.60 -22.84
CA THR A 160 -9.89 -2.77 -23.44
C THR A 160 -9.73 -2.55 -24.95
N PRO A 161 -10.63 -3.12 -25.77
CA PRO A 161 -10.61 -2.89 -27.21
C PRO A 161 -10.59 -1.39 -27.54
N GLU A 162 -11.30 -0.60 -26.73
CA GLU A 162 -11.34 0.86 -26.83
C GLU A 162 -9.99 1.54 -26.55
N LYS A 163 -9.17 0.99 -25.67
CA LYS A 163 -7.84 1.55 -25.37
C LYS A 163 -6.84 1.20 -26.48
N PHE A 164 -6.93 0.00 -27.06
CA PHE A 164 -6.21 -0.35 -28.29
C PHE A 164 -6.58 0.56 -29.46
N ARG A 165 -7.87 0.87 -29.63
CA ARG A 165 -8.35 1.85 -30.61
C ARG A 165 -7.74 3.24 -30.39
N GLN A 166 -7.79 3.74 -29.15
CA GLN A 166 -7.20 5.04 -28.83
C GLN A 166 -5.70 5.06 -29.10
N LEU A 167 -4.98 4.00 -28.71
CA LEU A 167 -3.56 3.87 -29.00
C LEU A 167 -3.33 3.89 -30.51
N PHE A 168 -4.05 3.08 -31.29
CA PHE A 168 -3.94 3.06 -32.75
C PHE A 168 -4.13 4.44 -33.40
N VAL A 169 -5.16 5.20 -32.99
CA VAL A 169 -5.47 6.52 -33.57
C VAL A 169 -4.50 7.61 -33.10
N THR A 170 -4.07 7.55 -31.84
CA THR A 170 -3.18 8.59 -31.27
C THR A 170 -1.69 8.26 -31.41
N HIS A 171 -1.35 7.07 -31.93
CA HIS A 171 0.03 6.65 -32.08
C HIS A 171 0.77 7.52 -33.10
N GLN A 172 1.90 8.07 -32.68
CA GLN A 172 2.80 8.83 -33.54
C GLN A 172 4.18 8.19 -33.52
N LYS A 173 4.87 8.23 -34.66
CA LYS A 173 6.21 7.66 -34.78
C LYS A 173 7.16 8.42 -33.84
N ALA A 174 7.76 7.71 -32.89
CA ALA A 174 8.86 8.27 -32.11
C ALA A 174 10.05 8.58 -33.05
N PRO A 175 10.75 9.71 -32.88
CA PRO A 175 11.89 10.07 -33.73
C PRO A 175 12.98 8.98 -33.71
N GLU A 176 13.16 8.32 -32.57
CA GLU A 176 14.16 7.29 -32.29
C GLU A 176 13.87 5.91 -32.91
N ARG A 177 12.62 5.62 -33.30
CA ARG A 177 12.19 4.27 -33.77
C ARG A 177 12.21 4.14 -35.30
N THR A 178 12.44 2.92 -35.79
CA THR A 178 12.36 2.64 -37.23
C THR A 178 10.90 2.63 -37.71
N TRP A 179 10.68 2.84 -39.01
CA TRP A 179 9.35 2.71 -39.61
C TRP A 179 8.80 1.28 -39.52
N ILE A 180 9.68 0.28 -39.45
CA ILE A 180 9.31 -1.13 -39.29
C ILE A 180 8.75 -1.37 -37.88
N ASP A 181 9.41 -0.84 -36.85
CA ASP A 181 8.90 -0.93 -35.46
C ASP A 181 7.53 -0.25 -35.33
N PHE A 182 7.37 0.94 -35.94
CA PHE A 182 6.10 1.65 -35.96
C PHE A 182 4.98 0.86 -36.66
N TYR A 183 5.28 0.18 -37.77
CA TYR A 183 4.33 -0.71 -38.44
C TYR A 183 3.91 -1.89 -37.56
N HIS A 184 4.87 -2.54 -36.88
CA HIS A 184 4.58 -3.65 -35.98
C HIS A 184 3.75 -3.22 -34.77
N GLU A 185 4.01 -2.04 -34.21
CA GLU A 185 3.22 -1.45 -33.14
C GLU A 185 1.79 -1.15 -33.58
N LEU A 186 1.60 -0.48 -34.73
CA LEU A 186 0.27 -0.23 -35.29
C LEU A 186 -0.49 -1.52 -35.56
N THR A 187 0.16 -2.53 -36.11
CA THR A 187 -0.44 -3.85 -36.37
C THR A 187 -0.86 -4.52 -35.06
N THR A 188 -0.05 -4.41 -34.01
CA THR A 188 -0.36 -4.94 -32.69
C THR A 188 -1.57 -4.24 -32.06
N TYR A 189 -1.63 -2.91 -32.13
CA TYR A 189 -2.78 -2.16 -31.61
C TYR A 189 -4.06 -2.46 -32.39
N PHE A 190 -3.97 -2.55 -33.72
CA PHE A 190 -5.11 -2.89 -34.56
C PHE A 190 -5.63 -4.30 -34.24
N ASN A 191 -4.76 -5.31 -34.22
CA ASN A 191 -5.16 -6.68 -33.90
C ASN A 191 -5.74 -6.78 -32.49
N GLY A 192 -5.12 -6.13 -31.49
CA GLY A 192 -5.67 -6.08 -30.13
C GLY A 192 -7.05 -5.43 -30.03
N TRP A 193 -7.34 -4.45 -30.89
CA TRP A 193 -8.67 -3.84 -31.00
C TRP A 193 -9.69 -4.81 -31.60
N ILE A 194 -9.35 -5.48 -32.71
CA ILE A 194 -10.25 -6.39 -33.44
C ILE A 194 -10.51 -7.67 -32.64
N ASP A 195 -9.46 -8.28 -32.07
CA ASP A 195 -9.56 -9.47 -31.21
C ASP A 195 -10.41 -9.16 -29.97
N GLY A 196 -10.24 -7.97 -29.41
CA GLY A 196 -11.01 -7.51 -28.27
C GLY A 196 -12.51 -7.32 -28.56
N LEU A 197 -12.86 -6.94 -29.80
CA LEU A 197 -14.25 -6.84 -30.26
C LEU A 197 -14.83 -8.18 -30.75
N LYS A 198 -14.02 -9.25 -30.76
CA LYS A 198 -14.37 -10.59 -31.29
C LYS A 198 -14.90 -10.52 -32.73
N ILE A 199 -14.29 -9.67 -33.56
CA ILE A 199 -14.65 -9.52 -34.96
C ILE A 199 -13.98 -10.65 -35.74
N ASP A 200 -14.78 -11.56 -36.24
CA ASP A 200 -14.36 -12.76 -36.99
C ASP A 200 -14.45 -12.57 -38.52
N THR A 201 -15.11 -11.50 -38.98
CA THR A 201 -15.47 -11.30 -40.40
C THR A 201 -15.13 -9.88 -40.84
N PHE A 202 -14.65 -9.72 -42.08
CA PHE A 202 -14.36 -8.41 -42.68
C PHE A 202 -15.58 -7.47 -42.70
N ASP A 203 -16.78 -7.98 -42.92
CA ASP A 203 -18.01 -7.17 -42.89
C ASP A 203 -18.23 -6.52 -41.52
N LYS A 204 -17.95 -7.26 -40.43
CA LYS A 204 -18.04 -6.77 -39.05
C LYS A 204 -16.91 -5.81 -38.67
N LEU A 205 -15.83 -5.74 -39.47
CA LEU A 205 -14.74 -4.79 -39.29
C LEU A 205 -15.12 -3.38 -39.80
N SER A 206 -15.98 -3.32 -40.82
CA SER A 206 -16.44 -2.05 -41.38
C SER A 206 -17.21 -1.21 -40.37
N ASP A 207 -18.03 -1.84 -39.53
CA ASP A 207 -18.85 -1.19 -38.51
C ASP A 207 -18.05 -0.37 -37.47
N PRO A 208 -17.02 -0.91 -36.79
CA PRO A 208 -16.21 -0.13 -35.86
C PRO A 208 -15.44 1.00 -36.54
N ILE A 209 -14.94 0.79 -37.77
CA ILE A 209 -14.18 1.81 -38.51
C ILE A 209 -15.09 2.96 -38.93
N ILE A 210 -16.25 2.66 -39.48
CA ILE A 210 -17.25 3.68 -39.90
C ILE A 210 -17.81 4.40 -38.67
N THR A 211 -18.08 3.66 -37.59
CA THR A 211 -18.51 4.24 -36.31
C THR A 211 -17.47 5.22 -35.79
N ASP A 212 -16.19 4.87 -35.83
CA ASP A 212 -15.13 5.76 -35.34
C ASP A 212 -15.01 7.04 -36.18
N GLN A 213 -15.05 6.91 -37.51
CA GLN A 213 -15.10 8.07 -38.40
C GLN A 213 -16.32 8.95 -38.13
N LEU A 214 -17.47 8.36 -37.84
CA LEU A 214 -18.69 9.09 -37.52
C LEU A 214 -18.61 9.78 -36.15
N LYS A 215 -17.89 9.21 -35.18
CA LYS A 215 -17.64 9.81 -33.85
C LYS A 215 -16.67 10.98 -33.86
N GLN A 216 -15.85 11.14 -34.90
CA GLN A 216 -14.90 12.26 -35.03
C GLN A 216 -15.54 13.55 -35.60
N LYS A 217 -16.74 13.45 -36.18
CA LYS A 217 -17.43 14.54 -36.87
C LYS A 217 -18.47 15.36 -36.07
N PRO A 218 -19.07 14.91 -34.95
CA PRO A 218 -20.13 15.66 -34.29
C PRO A 218 -19.57 16.81 -33.41
N PRO A 219 -20.35 17.89 -33.21
CA PRO A 219 -20.00 18.98 -32.29
C PRO A 219 -19.85 18.50 -30.84
N PHE A 220 -19.07 19.24 -30.04
CA PHE A 220 -18.76 18.92 -28.64
C PHE A 220 -20.00 18.65 -27.77
N GLU A 221 -21.08 19.39 -27.98
CA GLU A 221 -22.37 19.27 -27.27
C GLU A 221 -23.03 17.88 -27.41
N PHE A 222 -22.86 17.22 -28.56
CA PHE A 222 -23.39 15.88 -28.81
C PHE A 222 -22.61 14.78 -28.06
N LYS A 223 -21.32 15.03 -27.84
CA LYS A 223 -20.40 14.11 -27.18
C LYS A 223 -20.59 14.11 -25.65
N GLU A 224 -20.97 15.25 -25.09
CA GLU A 224 -21.25 15.41 -23.65
C GLU A 224 -22.58 14.75 -23.26
N TYR A 225 -23.62 14.87 -24.10
CA TYR A 225 -24.95 14.30 -23.82
C TYR A 225 -25.00 12.76 -23.83
N TYR A 226 -24.13 12.12 -24.61
CA TYR A 226 -24.10 10.65 -24.76
C TYR A 226 -22.86 10.00 -24.16
N LEU A 227 -22.09 10.69 -23.30
CA LEU A 227 -20.76 10.27 -22.87
C LEU A 227 -20.67 8.81 -22.37
N ASP A 228 -21.67 8.35 -21.61
CA ASP A 228 -21.74 6.98 -21.09
C ASP A 228 -22.06 5.93 -22.18
N GLU A 229 -22.96 6.25 -23.11
CA GLU A 229 -23.31 5.36 -24.23
C GLU A 229 -22.29 5.42 -25.37
N TRP A 230 -21.56 6.53 -25.49
CA TRP A 230 -20.60 6.83 -26.56
C TRP A 230 -19.47 5.81 -26.63
N THR A 231 -19.05 5.32 -25.47
CA THR A 231 -17.96 4.34 -25.32
C THR A 231 -18.37 2.92 -25.71
N HIS A 232 -19.69 2.64 -25.79
CA HIS A 232 -20.23 1.31 -26.06
C HIS A 232 -20.87 1.19 -27.46
N MET A 233 -21.12 2.32 -28.14
CA MET A 233 -21.67 2.31 -29.50
C MET A 233 -20.62 1.86 -30.52
N ASN A 234 -20.72 0.62 -31.00
CA ASN A 234 -19.88 0.06 -32.07
C ASN A 234 -20.62 -0.14 -33.40
N ILE A 235 -21.89 0.31 -33.50
CA ILE A 235 -22.75 0.12 -34.67
C ILE A 235 -23.01 1.49 -35.33
N PRO A 236 -22.60 1.69 -36.60
CA PRO A 236 -22.70 2.97 -37.29
C PRO A 236 -24.13 3.48 -37.43
N VAL A 237 -25.06 2.57 -37.70
CA VAL A 237 -26.47 2.89 -37.98
C VAL A 237 -27.15 3.49 -36.74
N GLN A 238 -26.89 2.90 -35.56
CA GLN A 238 -27.44 3.40 -34.30
C GLN A 238 -26.90 4.80 -33.95
N LEU A 239 -25.62 5.05 -34.23
CA LEU A 239 -24.99 6.35 -34.00
C LEU A 239 -25.53 7.42 -34.97
N ALA A 240 -25.74 7.06 -36.25
CA ALA A 240 -26.31 7.96 -37.27
C ALA A 240 -27.77 8.32 -36.97
N GLU A 241 -28.58 7.38 -36.50
CA GLU A 241 -29.97 7.62 -36.10
C GLU A 241 -30.09 8.50 -34.86
N LYS A 242 -29.24 8.30 -33.84
CA LYS A 242 -29.21 9.17 -32.65
C LYS A 242 -28.73 10.59 -32.98
N SER A 243 -27.77 10.73 -33.90
CA SER A 243 -27.29 12.03 -34.40
C SER A 243 -28.37 12.84 -35.12
N ARG A 244 -29.32 12.17 -35.79
CA ARG A 244 -30.49 12.83 -36.41
C ARG A 244 -31.51 13.35 -35.39
N ARG A 245 -31.63 12.70 -34.22
CA ARG A 245 -32.60 13.11 -33.19
C ARG A 245 -32.21 14.42 -32.49
N ILE A 246 -30.92 14.66 -32.27
CA ILE A 246 -30.43 15.92 -31.67
C ILE A 246 -30.54 17.11 -32.61
N ARG A 247 -30.33 16.96 -33.94
CA ARG A 247 -30.54 18.06 -34.90
C ARG A 247 -32.01 18.48 -35.07
N ARG A 248 -32.96 17.76 -34.48
CA ARG A 248 -34.41 18.01 -34.59
C ARG A 248 -35.03 18.61 -33.31
N ILE A 249 -34.25 18.76 -32.25
CA ILE A 249 -34.62 19.50 -31.02
C ILE A 249 -34.02 20.89 -31.16
#